data_AF-Q86GB9-F1
#
_entry.id   AF-Q86GB9-F1
#
_cell.length_a   1.000
_cell.length_b   1.000
_cell.length_c   1.000
_cell.angle_alpha   90.00
_cell.angle_beta   90.00
_cell.angle_gamma   90.00
#
_symmetry.space_group_name_H-M   'P 1'
#
loop_
_entity.id
_entity.type
_entity.pdbx_description
1 polymer ?
#
loop_
_entity_poly.entity_id
_entity_poly.type
_entity_poly.pdbx_seq_one_letter_code
_entity_poly.pdbx_strand_id
1 'polypeptide(L)'
;MERCNQYQGDFAPLSFISAMSFHMAYVQYSLTTMVSLNRLTVLINHKVFEPIWKKFTWLFVVLIYFLPFLSTYKVVIMESEIRYSTRDIYVLVTPNLPFNDIYNILIPSLCILTVLSILFNAASVIFLRSLNIQRKKAESNFLIIMSITTLFQLIGAIVTVILLKFRTSIYPILSTIMPFVSDGLSLVQPWLLLFFSNAIRKEVKSIFGIHKKVQLVQVQSITN
;
A
#
# COMPACT_ATOMS: atom_id res chain seq x y z
N MET A 1 37.83 11.22 -21.35
CA MET A 1 36.66 10.43 -21.77
C MET A 1 36.49 9.35 -20.72
N GLU A 2 35.95 9.70 -19.56
CA GLU A 2 35.61 8.69 -18.55
C GLU A 2 34.54 7.81 -19.18
N ARG A 3 34.91 6.56 -19.50
CA ARG A 3 33.91 5.51 -19.58
C ARG A 3 33.25 5.51 -18.22
N CYS A 4 32.13 6.22 -18.10
CA CYS A 4 31.16 5.94 -17.07
C CYS A 4 30.91 4.45 -17.25
N ASN A 5 31.49 3.63 -16.37
CA ASN A 5 31.32 2.19 -16.42
C ASN A 5 29.83 1.97 -16.20
N GLN A 6 29.06 1.94 -17.29
CA GLN A 6 27.78 1.27 -17.29
C GLN A 6 28.12 -0.14 -16.86
N TYR A 7 27.80 -0.46 -15.60
CA TYR A 7 27.65 -1.85 -15.21
C TYR A 7 26.41 -2.34 -15.94
N GLN A 8 26.62 -2.69 -17.21
CA GLN A 8 25.68 -3.34 -18.09
C GLN A 8 25.70 -4.83 -17.74
N GLY A 9 25.50 -5.11 -16.45
CA GLY A 9 25.19 -6.44 -16.00
C GLY A 9 23.72 -6.63 -16.28
N ASP A 10 23.41 -7.40 -17.31
CA ASP A 10 22.06 -7.82 -17.65
C ASP A 10 21.57 -8.81 -16.58
N PHE A 11 21.36 -8.27 -15.38
CA PHE A 11 20.90 -9.05 -14.25
C PHE A 11 19.38 -9.07 -14.34
N ALA A 12 18.80 -10.21 -14.71
CA ALA A 12 17.38 -10.50 -14.56
C ALA A 12 16.71 -9.91 -13.28
N PRO A 13 17.36 -9.86 -12.09
CA PRO A 13 16.77 -9.18 -10.93
C PRO A 13 16.53 -7.67 -11.11
N LEU A 14 17.27 -6.93 -11.94
CA LEU A 14 17.07 -5.49 -12.16
C LEU A 14 15.77 -5.20 -12.89
N SER A 15 15.49 -5.95 -13.97
CA SER A 15 14.21 -5.85 -14.70
C SER A 15 13.03 -6.21 -13.81
N PHE A 16 13.21 -7.24 -12.98
CA PHE A 16 12.22 -7.62 -11.97
C PHE A 16 11.99 -6.50 -10.93
N ILE A 17 13.04 -5.89 -10.38
CA ILE A 17 12.93 -4.78 -9.41
C ILE A 17 12.23 -3.56 -10.04
N SER A 18 12.58 -3.23 -11.29
CA SER A 18 11.93 -2.16 -12.05
C SER A 18 10.44 -2.44 -12.22
N ALA A 19 10.08 -3.64 -12.67
CA ALA A 19 8.69 -4.07 -12.83
C ALA A 19 7.92 -4.06 -11.50
N MET A 20 8.55 -4.55 -10.42
CA MET A 20 7.95 -4.58 -9.09
C MET A 20 7.67 -3.18 -8.53
N SER A 21 8.46 -2.18 -8.89
CA SER A 21 8.22 -0.80 -8.48
C SER A 21 6.88 -0.26 -9.00
N PHE A 22 6.52 -0.58 -10.24
CA PHE A 22 5.20 -0.25 -10.80
C PHE A 22 4.10 -1.16 -10.25
N HIS A 23 4.39 -2.45 -10.13
CA HIS A 23 3.44 -3.47 -9.66
C HIS A 23 2.93 -3.16 -8.25
N MET A 24 3.85 -2.85 -7.33
CA MET A 24 3.50 -2.55 -5.94
C MET A 24 2.64 -1.30 -5.81
N ALA A 25 2.82 -0.28 -6.67
CA ALA A 25 1.95 0.89 -6.66
C ALA A 25 0.48 0.50 -6.89
N TYR A 26 0.20 -0.35 -7.88
CA TYR A 26 -1.16 -0.87 -8.09
C TYR A 26 -1.68 -1.65 -6.89
N VAL A 27 -0.85 -2.57 -6.36
CA VAL A 27 -1.22 -3.43 -5.22
C VAL A 27 -1.55 -2.60 -3.99
N GLN A 28 -0.69 -1.64 -3.62
CA GLN A 28 -0.87 -0.80 -2.44
C GLN A 28 -2.12 0.09 -2.53
N TYR A 29 -2.34 0.72 -3.69
CA TYR A 29 -3.51 1.59 -3.90
C TYR A 29 -4.81 0.78 -3.89
N SER A 30 -4.81 -0.39 -4.52
CA SER A 30 -5.96 -1.28 -4.56
C SER A 30 -6.27 -1.86 -3.19
N LEU A 31 -5.25 -2.29 -2.44
CA LEU A 31 -5.39 -2.79 -1.08
C LEU A 31 -5.94 -1.71 -0.15
N THR A 32 -5.41 -0.48 -0.23
CA THR A 32 -5.91 0.65 0.55
C THR A 32 -7.39 0.92 0.26
N THR A 33 -7.77 0.93 -1.02
CA THR A 33 -9.16 1.10 -1.45
C THR A 33 -10.06 -0.02 -0.94
N MET A 34 -9.60 -1.28 -1.03
CA MET A 34 -10.32 -2.44 -0.53
C MET A 34 -10.53 -2.39 0.99
N VAL A 35 -9.52 -1.97 1.76
CA VAL A 35 -9.66 -1.82 3.21
C VAL A 35 -10.65 -0.69 3.53
N SER A 36 -10.64 0.43 2.80
CA SER A 36 -11.64 1.50 2.94
C SER A 36 -13.06 0.99 2.66
N LEU A 37 -13.24 0.19 1.61
CA LEU A 37 -14.52 -0.42 1.25
C LEU A 37 -14.98 -1.44 2.30
N ASN A 38 -14.07 -2.30 2.77
CA ASN A 38 -14.34 -3.26 3.83
C ASN A 38 -14.87 -2.56 5.08
N ARG A 39 -14.22 -1.47 5.48
CA ARG A 39 -14.65 -0.71 6.66
C ARG A 39 -16.01 -0.05 6.46
N LEU A 40 -16.23 0.62 5.33
CA LEU A 40 -17.51 1.23 5.01
C LEU A 40 -18.65 0.21 5.08
N THR A 41 -18.50 -0.92 4.40
CA THR A 41 -19.55 -1.95 4.33
C THR A 41 -19.83 -2.60 5.69
N VAL A 42 -18.80 -2.87 6.49
CA VAL A 42 -18.97 -3.37 7.88
C VAL A 42 -19.62 -2.33 8.80
N LEU A 43 -19.36 -1.04 8.59
CA LEU A 43 -20.05 0.04 9.30
C LEU A 43 -21.53 0.11 8.94
N ILE A 44 -21.87 0.00 7.65
CA ILE A 44 -23.25 0.02 7.15
C ILE A 44 -24.06 -1.15 7.71
N ASN A 45 -23.57 -2.38 7.55
CA ASN A 45 -24.25 -3.56 8.08
C ASN A 45 -23.27 -4.64 8.52
N HIS A 46 -22.88 -4.54 9.79
CA HIS A 46 -21.95 -5.48 10.43
C HIS A 46 -22.39 -6.94 10.32
N LYS A 47 -23.70 -7.21 10.54
CA LYS A 47 -24.22 -8.59 10.60
C LYS A 47 -24.07 -9.33 9.27
N VAL A 48 -24.18 -8.60 8.15
CA VAL A 48 -24.13 -9.19 6.80
C VAL A 48 -22.73 -9.13 6.22
N PHE A 49 -22.06 -7.98 6.29
CA PHE A 49 -20.78 -7.80 5.60
C PHE A 49 -19.60 -8.43 6.32
N GLU A 50 -19.61 -8.50 7.66
CA GLU A 50 -18.47 -9.08 8.39
C GLU A 50 -18.24 -10.56 8.01
N PRO A 51 -19.26 -11.46 7.97
CA PRO A 51 -19.07 -12.84 7.49
C PRO A 51 -18.60 -12.92 6.04
N ILE A 52 -19.14 -12.07 5.16
CA ILE A 52 -18.77 -12.02 3.73
C ILE A 52 -17.29 -11.70 3.59
N TRP A 53 -16.81 -10.65 4.26
CA TRP A 53 -15.40 -10.27 4.23
C TRP A 53 -14.51 -11.36 4.82
N LYS A 54 -14.88 -11.97 5.95
CA LYS A 54 -14.08 -13.08 6.52
C LYS A 54 -13.91 -14.24 5.52
N LYS A 55 -14.92 -14.54 4.71
CA LYS A 55 -14.88 -15.62 3.72
C LYS A 55 -14.14 -15.24 2.44
N PHE A 56 -14.32 -14.02 1.93
CA PHE A 56 -13.88 -13.63 0.58
C PHE A 56 -12.68 -12.69 0.52
N THR A 57 -12.18 -12.13 1.64
CA THR A 57 -11.04 -11.20 1.60
C THR A 57 -9.82 -11.78 0.89
N TRP A 58 -9.50 -13.06 1.12
CA TRP A 58 -8.34 -13.71 0.50
C TRP A 58 -8.43 -13.69 -1.04
N LEU A 59 -9.63 -13.91 -1.59
CA LEU A 59 -9.88 -13.91 -3.02
C LEU A 59 -9.61 -12.53 -3.62
N PHE A 60 -10.08 -11.47 -2.96
CA PHE A 60 -9.82 -10.10 -3.39
C PHE A 60 -8.33 -9.75 -3.31
N VAL A 61 -7.62 -10.18 -2.27
CA VAL A 61 -6.17 -9.95 -2.14
C VAL A 61 -5.39 -10.64 -3.27
N VAL A 62 -5.73 -11.89 -3.58
CA VAL A 62 -5.13 -12.63 -4.70
C VAL A 62 -5.41 -11.90 -6.02
N LEU A 63 -6.65 -11.48 -6.25
CA LEU A 63 -7.01 -10.73 -7.46
C LEU A 63 -6.23 -9.41 -7.56
N ILE A 64 -6.16 -8.64 -6.47
CA ILE A 64 -5.41 -7.38 -6.40
C ILE A 64 -3.93 -7.58 -6.69
N TYR A 65 -3.36 -8.70 -6.24
CA TYR A 65 -1.95 -9.02 -6.49
C TYR A 65 -1.71 -9.46 -7.93
N PHE A 66 -2.57 -10.29 -8.52
CA PHE A 66 -2.33 -10.82 -9.87
C PHE A 66 -2.79 -9.89 -11.00
N LEU A 67 -3.86 -9.10 -10.81
CA LEU A 67 -4.42 -8.24 -11.84
C LEU A 67 -3.41 -7.23 -12.42
N PRO A 68 -2.54 -6.58 -11.62
CA PRO A 68 -1.56 -5.63 -12.14
C PRO A 68 -0.52 -6.26 -13.07
N PHE A 69 -0.29 -7.59 -13.00
CA PHE A 69 0.61 -8.26 -13.95
C PHE A 69 0.16 -8.08 -15.41
N LEU A 70 -1.14 -7.92 -15.68
CA LEU A 70 -1.65 -7.64 -17.03
C LEU A 70 -1.07 -6.33 -17.61
N SER A 71 -0.70 -5.38 -16.75
CA SER A 71 -0.04 -4.14 -17.16
C SER A 71 1.48 -4.22 -17.02
N THR A 72 2.00 -4.82 -15.94
CA THR A 72 3.43 -4.75 -15.59
C THR A 72 4.30 -5.81 -16.24
N TYR A 73 3.74 -6.88 -16.84
CA TYR A 73 4.53 -7.92 -17.50
C TYR A 73 5.44 -7.36 -18.60
N LYS A 74 5.01 -6.29 -19.28
CA LYS A 74 5.82 -5.62 -20.31
C LYS A 74 7.20 -5.22 -19.76
N VAL A 75 7.24 -4.69 -18.53
CA VAL A 75 8.47 -4.23 -17.86
C VAL A 75 9.43 -5.35 -17.52
N VAL A 76 8.90 -6.53 -17.17
CA VAL A 76 9.72 -7.70 -16.80
C VAL A 76 10.57 -8.18 -17.98
N ILE A 77 10.06 -8.06 -19.21
CA ILE A 77 10.73 -8.55 -20.43
C ILE A 77 11.81 -7.56 -20.92
N MET A 78 11.84 -6.33 -20.40
CA MET A 78 12.80 -5.31 -20.84
C MET A 78 14.07 -5.32 -20.01
N GLU A 79 15.20 -5.01 -20.65
CA GLU A 79 16.49 -4.84 -19.98
C GLU A 79 16.49 -3.56 -19.12
N SER A 80 16.83 -3.72 -17.85
CA SER A 80 17.06 -2.62 -16.91
C SER A 80 18.52 -2.55 -16.53
N GLU A 81 19.08 -1.35 -16.58
CA GLU A 81 20.47 -1.09 -16.25
C GLU A 81 20.59 -0.04 -15.15
N ILE A 82 21.68 -0.11 -14.39
CA ILE A 82 22.02 0.92 -13.41
C ILE A 82 22.90 1.94 -14.12
N ARG A 83 22.40 3.17 -14.26
CA ARG A 83 23.16 4.29 -14.82
C ARG A 83 23.69 5.17 -13.71
N TYR A 84 24.95 5.58 -13.83
CA TYR A 84 25.50 6.66 -13.03
C TYR A 84 25.00 8.00 -13.58
N SER A 85 24.36 8.80 -12.73
CA SER A 85 23.88 10.14 -13.07
C SER A 85 24.93 11.20 -12.72
N THR A 86 24.90 12.35 -13.39
CA THR A 86 25.78 13.51 -13.14
C THR A 86 25.65 14.14 -11.75
N ARG A 87 24.75 13.63 -10.91
CA ARG A 87 24.56 14.03 -9.50
C ARG A 87 25.17 13.05 -8.51
N ASP A 88 26.12 12.23 -8.95
CA ASP A 88 26.75 11.18 -8.14
C ASP A 88 25.75 10.19 -7.51
N ILE A 89 24.67 9.91 -8.26
CA ILE A 89 23.64 8.93 -7.86
C ILE A 89 23.55 7.80 -8.89
N TYR A 90 23.38 6.58 -8.39
CA TYR A 90 23.03 5.42 -9.21
C TYR A 90 21.51 5.36 -9.37
N VAL A 91 21.03 5.33 -10.61
CA VAL A 91 19.60 5.25 -10.92
C VAL A 91 19.32 3.98 -11.73
N LEU A 92 18.28 3.25 -11.33
CA LEU A 92 17.75 2.15 -12.12
C LEU A 92 16.96 2.74 -13.30
N VAL A 93 17.37 2.41 -14.52
CA VAL A 93 16.76 2.90 -15.74
C VAL A 93 16.41 1.72 -16.63
N THR A 94 15.19 1.73 -17.18
CA THR A 94 14.80 0.85 -18.29
C THR A 94 14.82 1.69 -19.56
N PRO A 95 15.87 1.63 -20.42
CA PRO A 95 16.06 2.58 -21.52
C PRO A 95 14.92 2.59 -22.53
N ASN A 96 14.38 1.40 -22.83
CA ASN A 96 13.30 1.21 -23.81
C ASN A 96 11.91 1.14 -23.16
N LEU A 97 11.74 1.69 -21.95
CA LEU A 97 10.46 1.67 -21.23
C LEU A 97 9.38 2.40 -22.06
N PRO A 98 8.27 1.75 -22.44
CA PRO A 98 7.15 2.40 -23.09
C PRO A 98 6.37 3.19 -22.04
N PHE A 99 6.92 4.35 -21.66
CA PHE A 99 6.34 5.24 -20.64
C PHE A 99 4.86 5.53 -20.92
N ASN A 100 4.51 5.80 -22.17
CA ASN A 100 3.12 6.10 -22.53
C ASN A 100 2.20 4.90 -22.25
N ASP A 101 2.57 3.68 -22.64
CA ASP A 101 1.74 2.49 -22.42
C ASP A 101 1.49 2.20 -20.94
N ILE A 102 2.54 2.30 -20.12
CA ILE A 102 2.46 1.97 -18.70
C ILE A 102 1.70 3.06 -17.95
N TYR A 103 2.06 4.32 -18.16
CA TYR A 103 1.47 5.41 -17.40
C TYR A 103 0.05 5.79 -17.86
N ASN A 104 -0.32 5.53 -19.11
CA ASN A 104 -1.71 5.73 -19.58
C ASN A 104 -2.71 4.81 -18.88
N ILE A 105 -2.26 3.68 -18.33
CA ILE A 105 -3.11 2.77 -17.54
C ILE A 105 -2.91 3.06 -16.04
N LEU A 106 -1.66 3.22 -15.60
CA LEU A 106 -1.31 3.41 -14.20
C LEU A 106 -1.97 4.66 -13.62
N ILE A 107 -1.77 5.84 -14.24
CA ILE A 107 -2.24 7.10 -13.66
C ILE A 107 -3.75 7.13 -13.49
N PRO A 108 -4.57 6.82 -14.52
CA PRO A 108 -6.02 6.78 -14.33
C PRO A 108 -6.43 5.79 -13.24
N SER A 109 -5.80 4.61 -13.19
CA SER A 109 -6.09 3.61 -12.16
C SER A 109 -5.79 4.13 -10.75
N LEU A 110 -4.61 4.73 -10.53
CA LEU A 110 -4.24 5.30 -9.24
C LEU A 110 -5.17 6.44 -8.83
N CYS A 111 -5.55 7.32 -9.76
CA CYS A 111 -6.49 8.42 -9.51
C CYS A 111 -7.87 7.89 -9.13
N ILE A 112 -8.42 6.92 -9.87
CA ILE A 112 -9.72 6.31 -9.57
C ILE A 112 -9.71 5.66 -8.19
N LEU A 113 -8.69 4.84 -7.90
CA LEU A 113 -8.54 4.18 -6.60
C LEU A 113 -8.43 5.21 -5.46
N THR A 114 -7.69 6.30 -5.67
CA THR A 114 -7.56 7.36 -4.65
C THR A 114 -8.88 8.06 -4.40
N VAL A 115 -9.64 8.40 -5.45
CA VAL A 115 -10.96 9.01 -5.31
C VAL A 115 -11.92 8.06 -4.59
N LEU A 116 -11.95 6.77 -4.97
CA LEU A 116 -12.76 5.76 -4.29
C LEU A 116 -12.41 5.63 -2.80
N SER A 117 -11.13 5.55 -2.46
CA SER A 117 -10.64 5.53 -1.08
C SER A 117 -11.13 6.76 -0.28
N ILE A 118 -11.04 7.96 -0.85
CA ILE A 118 -11.52 9.20 -0.23
C ILE A 118 -13.04 9.14 0.00
N LEU A 119 -13.79 8.73 -1.02
CA LEU A 119 -15.25 8.61 -0.93
C LEU A 119 -15.67 7.59 0.14
N PHE A 120 -15.03 6.41 0.18
CA PHE A 120 -15.33 5.38 1.16
C PHE A 120 -14.97 5.81 2.58
N ASN A 121 -13.84 6.50 2.77
CA ASN A 121 -13.46 7.04 4.07
C ASN A 121 -14.41 8.17 4.52
N ALA A 122 -14.77 9.09 3.63
CA ALA A 122 -15.71 10.16 3.91
C ALA A 122 -17.10 9.60 4.30
N ALA A 123 -17.61 8.64 3.53
CA ALA A 123 -18.85 7.93 3.85
C ALA A 123 -18.75 7.22 5.21
N SER A 124 -17.62 6.56 5.49
CA SER A 124 -17.40 5.88 6.78
C SER A 124 -17.45 6.85 7.97
N VAL A 125 -16.90 8.06 7.82
CA VAL A 125 -16.97 9.11 8.85
C VAL A 125 -18.42 9.59 9.06
N ILE A 126 -19.22 9.69 8.00
CA ILE A 126 -20.64 10.06 8.09
C ILE A 126 -21.41 8.98 8.86
N PHE A 127 -21.28 7.71 8.47
CA PHE A 127 -21.95 6.58 9.12
C PHE A 127 -21.47 6.35 10.57
N LEU A 128 -20.22 6.67 10.89
CA LEU A 128 -19.71 6.58 12.26
C LEU A 128 -20.53 7.43 13.24
N ARG A 129 -21.10 8.56 12.78
CA ARG A 129 -21.87 9.48 13.63
C ARG A 129 -23.17 8.87 14.14
N SER A 130 -23.76 7.92 13.41
CA SER A 130 -25.02 7.25 13.79
C SER A 130 -24.83 6.04 14.70
N LEU A 131 -23.58 5.69 15.06
CA LEU A 131 -23.29 4.52 15.91
C LEU A 131 -23.24 4.88 17.40
N ASN A 132 -23.55 3.88 18.23
CA ASN A 132 -23.45 3.98 19.70
C ASN A 132 -22.02 4.33 20.15
N ILE A 133 -21.90 5.04 21.29
CA ILE A 133 -20.64 5.61 21.82
C ILE A 133 -19.51 4.56 21.92
N GLN A 134 -19.80 3.36 22.43
CA GLN A 134 -18.79 2.30 22.58
C GLN A 134 -18.22 1.85 21.23
N ARG A 135 -19.09 1.57 20.25
CA ARG A 135 -18.69 1.16 18.90
C ARG A 135 -17.96 2.29 18.19
N LYS A 136 -18.45 3.52 18.34
CA LYS A 136 -17.83 4.73 17.79
C LYS A 136 -16.36 4.88 18.23
N LYS A 137 -16.03 4.61 19.50
CA LYS A 137 -14.66 4.70 20.01
C LYS A 137 -13.71 3.69 19.36
N ALA A 138 -14.15 2.44 19.21
CA ALA A 138 -13.34 1.39 18.58
C ALA A 138 -13.10 1.68 17.09
N GLU A 139 -14.17 2.05 16.37
CA GLU A 139 -14.11 2.31 14.92
C GLU A 139 -13.36 3.62 14.59
N SER A 140 -13.40 4.62 15.47
CA SER A 140 -12.68 5.88 15.27
C SER A 140 -11.18 5.68 15.10
N ASN A 141 -10.56 4.78 15.85
CA ASN A 141 -9.12 4.52 15.71
C ASN A 141 -8.79 3.96 14.32
N PHE A 142 -9.59 3.00 13.83
CA PHE A 142 -9.39 2.45 12.49
C PHE A 142 -9.62 3.49 11.40
N LEU A 143 -10.60 4.39 11.56
CA LEU A 143 -10.85 5.46 10.59
C LEU A 143 -9.74 6.51 10.55
N ILE A 144 -9.09 6.80 11.68
CA ILE A 144 -7.88 7.64 11.71
C ILE A 144 -6.77 6.98 10.90
N ILE A 145 -6.52 5.68 11.13
CA ILE A 145 -5.48 4.92 10.39
C ILE A 145 -5.75 5.00 8.89
N MET A 146 -6.98 4.70 8.47
CA MET A 146 -7.37 4.73 7.06
C MET A 146 -7.25 6.12 6.45
N SER A 147 -7.63 7.16 7.18
CA SER A 147 -7.51 8.55 6.71
C SER A 147 -6.05 8.93 6.47
N ILE A 148 -5.14 8.54 7.37
CA ILE A 148 -3.69 8.76 7.21
C ILE A 148 -3.17 7.98 6.01
N THR A 149 -3.51 6.69 5.85
CA THR A 149 -3.07 5.91 4.68
C THR A 149 -3.57 6.53 3.36
N THR A 150 -4.81 7.02 3.32
CA THR A 150 -5.33 7.69 2.12
C THR A 150 -4.67 9.03 1.82
N LEU A 151 -4.12 9.70 2.83
CA LEU A 151 -3.30 10.89 2.61
C LEU A 151 -1.99 10.54 1.90
N PHE A 152 -1.30 9.46 2.31
CA PHE A 152 -0.12 8.95 1.60
C PHE A 152 -0.47 8.52 0.17
N GLN A 153 -1.62 7.86 -0.03
CA GLN A 153 -2.13 7.48 -1.35
C GLN A 153 -2.36 8.72 -2.24
N LEU A 154 -2.92 9.79 -1.69
CA LEU A 154 -3.12 11.05 -2.41
C LEU A 154 -1.79 11.72 -2.77
N ILE A 155 -0.84 11.80 -1.83
CA ILE A 155 0.49 12.37 -2.08
C ILE A 155 1.20 11.59 -3.19
N GLY A 156 1.22 10.26 -3.13
CA GLY A 156 1.83 9.44 -4.17
C GLY A 156 1.17 9.61 -5.55
N ALA A 157 -0.15 9.82 -5.60
CA ALA A 157 -0.86 10.05 -6.86
C ALA A 157 -0.45 11.39 -7.47
N ILE A 158 -0.39 12.44 -6.64
CA ILE A 158 0.03 13.79 -7.06
C ILE A 158 1.48 13.75 -7.57
N VAL A 159 2.41 13.15 -6.84
CA VAL A 159 3.82 13.05 -7.26
C VAL A 159 3.92 12.29 -8.59
N THR A 160 3.18 11.18 -8.75
CA THR A 160 3.17 10.38 -9.98
C THR A 160 2.67 11.19 -11.19
N VAL A 161 1.59 11.96 -11.02
CA VAL A 161 1.04 12.83 -12.07
C VAL A 161 2.02 13.95 -12.45
N ILE A 162 2.66 14.58 -11.45
CA ILE A 162 3.64 15.65 -11.68
C ILE A 162 4.85 15.10 -12.46
N LEU A 163 5.39 13.95 -12.04
CA LEU A 163 6.54 13.30 -12.70
C LEU A 163 6.31 13.07 -14.20
N LEU A 164 5.09 12.67 -14.60
CA LEU A 164 4.80 12.42 -16.02
C LEU A 164 4.51 13.71 -16.79
N LYS A 165 3.62 14.58 -16.28
CA LYS A 165 3.19 15.78 -17.01
C LYS A 165 4.28 16.83 -17.09
N PHE A 166 5.07 16.96 -16.04
CA PHE A 166 6.12 17.94 -15.91
C PHE A 166 7.45 17.20 -15.85
N ARG A 167 8.00 16.81 -17.01
CA ARG A 167 9.41 16.43 -17.16
C ARG A 167 10.31 17.66 -16.98
N THR A 168 10.20 18.29 -15.81
CA THR A 168 10.87 19.54 -15.44
C THR A 168 12.15 19.26 -14.68
N SER A 169 12.88 20.31 -14.32
CA SER A 169 14.10 20.25 -13.51
C SER A 169 13.95 19.52 -12.17
N ILE A 170 12.71 19.38 -11.66
CA ILE A 170 12.39 18.68 -10.41
C ILE A 170 12.20 17.17 -10.57
N TYR A 171 12.12 16.63 -11.80
CA TYR A 171 11.92 15.20 -12.06
C TYR A 171 12.88 14.32 -11.23
N PRO A 172 14.19 14.64 -11.16
CA PRO A 172 15.12 13.79 -10.41
C PRO A 172 14.92 13.81 -8.91
N ILE A 173 14.49 14.95 -8.35
CA ILE A 173 14.17 15.08 -6.93
C ILE A 173 12.96 14.21 -6.61
N LEU A 174 11.91 14.30 -7.44
CA LEU A 174 10.69 13.52 -7.28
C LEU A 174 10.95 12.01 -7.46
N SER A 175 11.81 11.61 -8.40
CA SER A 175 12.18 10.20 -8.58
C SER A 175 12.94 9.64 -7.38
N THR A 176 13.74 10.46 -6.69
CA THR A 176 14.41 10.07 -5.44
C THR A 176 13.44 9.94 -4.27
N ILE A 177 12.38 10.77 -4.24
CA ILE A 177 11.36 10.75 -3.17
C ILE A 177 10.37 9.59 -3.35
N MET A 178 10.10 9.16 -4.59
CA MET A 178 9.06 8.18 -4.89
C MET A 178 9.17 6.85 -4.11
N PRO A 179 10.36 6.23 -3.97
CA PRO A 179 10.50 5.02 -3.15
C PRO A 179 10.07 5.23 -1.70
N PHE A 180 10.41 6.38 -1.10
CA PHE A 180 10.01 6.69 0.28
C PHE A 180 8.51 6.88 0.43
N VAL A 181 7.82 7.44 -0.58
CA VAL A 181 6.35 7.56 -0.56
C VAL A 181 5.71 6.17 -0.67
N SER A 182 6.24 5.31 -1.53
CA SER A 182 5.80 3.91 -1.65
C SER A 182 6.01 3.13 -0.35
N ASP A 183 7.20 3.24 0.26
CA ASP A 183 7.51 2.60 1.53
C ASP A 183 6.62 3.13 2.65
N GLY A 184 6.37 4.43 2.68
CA GLY A 184 5.39 5.06 3.56
C GLY A 184 4.02 4.40 3.42
N LEU A 185 3.52 4.25 2.20
CA LEU A 185 2.21 3.63 1.96
C LEU A 185 2.15 2.17 2.45
N SER A 186 3.23 1.40 2.28
CA SER A 186 3.34 0.01 2.78
C SER A 186 3.40 -0.08 4.30
N LEU A 187 4.19 0.77 4.94
CA LEU A 187 4.58 0.60 6.35
C LEU A 187 3.69 1.38 7.31
N VAL A 188 3.02 2.45 6.85
CA VAL A 188 2.15 3.29 7.69
C VAL A 188 1.08 2.45 8.39
N GLN A 189 0.43 1.52 7.70
CA GLN A 189 -0.64 0.71 8.30
C GLN A 189 -0.15 -0.15 9.49
N PRO A 190 0.89 -1.01 9.35
CA PRO A 190 1.45 -1.76 10.47
C PRO A 190 1.91 -0.89 11.64
N TRP A 191 2.63 0.22 11.38
CA TRP A 191 3.11 1.10 12.43
C TRP A 191 1.96 1.78 13.17
N LEU A 192 0.96 2.28 12.46
CA LEU A 192 -0.20 2.90 13.09
C LEU A 192 -1.02 1.87 13.90
N LEU A 193 -1.16 0.64 13.40
CA LEU A 193 -1.78 -0.44 14.16
C LEU A 193 -1.02 -0.74 15.46
N LEU A 194 0.31 -0.76 15.42
CA LEU A 194 1.14 -0.89 16.60
C LEU A 194 0.92 0.26 17.58
N PHE A 195 0.76 1.51 17.12
CA PHE A 195 0.53 2.65 18.02
C PHE A 195 -0.90 2.68 18.60
N PHE A 196 -1.92 2.42 17.79
CA PHE A 196 -3.33 2.60 18.18
C PHE A 196 -4.00 1.35 18.76
N SER A 197 -3.45 0.14 18.56
CA SER A 197 -4.03 -1.10 19.07
C SER A 197 -3.33 -1.61 20.32
N ASN A 198 -4.02 -1.50 21.47
CA ASN A 198 -3.57 -2.12 22.73
C ASN A 198 -3.37 -3.63 22.59
N ALA A 199 -4.22 -4.30 21.82
CA ALA A 199 -4.13 -5.74 21.60
C ALA A 199 -2.83 -6.10 20.85
N ILE A 200 -2.53 -5.40 19.76
CA ILE A 200 -1.31 -5.64 18.97
C ILE A 200 -0.06 -5.34 19.81
N ARG A 201 -0.04 -4.25 20.59
CA ARG A 201 1.08 -3.96 21.49
C ARG A 201 1.32 -5.06 22.53
N LYS A 202 0.25 -5.65 23.06
CA LYS A 202 0.36 -6.77 24.01
C LYS A 202 0.94 -8.00 23.33
N GLU A 203 0.46 -8.35 22.15
CA GLU A 203 0.99 -9.50 21.39
C GLU A 203 2.47 -9.28 21.01
N VAL A 204 2.83 -8.10 20.50
CA VAL A 204 4.23 -7.76 20.18
C VAL A 204 5.11 -7.84 21.44
N LYS A 205 4.68 -7.27 22.57
CA LYS A 205 5.40 -7.41 23.85
C LYS A 205 5.51 -8.86 24.32
N SER A 206 4.51 -9.69 24.04
CA SER A 206 4.56 -11.13 24.34
C SER A 206 5.56 -11.87 23.47
N ILE A 207 5.66 -11.52 22.17
CA ILE A 207 6.67 -12.08 21.26
C ILE A 207 8.08 -11.74 21.74
N PHE A 208 8.30 -10.52 22.24
CA PHE A 208 9.58 -10.10 22.81
C PHE A 208 9.80 -10.52 24.28
N GLY A 209 8.92 -11.35 24.86
CA GLY A 209 9.08 -11.85 26.23
C GLY A 209 8.89 -10.81 27.36
N ILE A 210 8.47 -9.58 27.04
CA ILE A 210 8.25 -8.49 28.00
C ILE A 210 6.97 -8.75 28.84
N HIS A 211 6.01 -9.48 28.27
CA HIS A 211 4.80 -9.91 28.98
C HIS A 211 4.64 -11.44 28.88
N LYS A 212 4.47 -12.14 30.01
CA LYS A 212 3.95 -13.51 30.00
C LYS A 212 2.50 -13.48 29.52
N LYS A 213 2.18 -14.26 28.49
CA LYS A 213 0.79 -14.56 28.12
C LYS A 213 0.13 -15.12 29.38
N VAL A 214 -0.89 -14.45 29.90
CA VAL A 214 -1.74 -15.06 30.94
C VAL A 214 -2.39 -16.24 30.23
N GLN A 215 -1.83 -17.44 30.40
CA GLN A 215 -2.56 -18.65 30.08
C GLN A 215 -3.75 -18.62 31.03
N LEU A 216 -4.92 -18.27 30.49
CA LEU A 216 -6.16 -18.67 31.11
C LEU A 216 -6.10 -20.20 31.08
N VAL A 217 -5.57 -20.77 32.16
CA VAL A 217 -5.83 -22.15 32.52
C VAL A 217 -7.34 -22.22 32.57
N GLN A 218 -7.96 -22.69 31.48
CA GLN A 218 -9.30 -23.21 31.56
C GLN A 218 -9.19 -24.34 32.56
N VAL A 219 -9.49 -24.03 33.83
CA VAL A 219 -9.83 -25.04 34.82
C VAL A 219 -11.07 -25.69 34.23
N GLN A 220 -10.88 -26.74 33.44
CA GLN A 220 -11.93 -27.73 33.25
C GLN A 220 -12.20 -28.23 34.66
N SER A 221 -13.28 -27.73 35.25
CA SER A 221 -13.84 -28.29 36.48
C SER A 221 -14.23 -29.72 36.14
N ILE A 222 -13.35 -30.66 36.44
CA ILE A 222 -13.68 -32.07 36.50
C ILE A 222 -14.45 -32.25 37.81
N THR A 223 -15.76 -32.12 37.74
CA THR A 223 -16.76 -32.54 38.74
C THR A 223 -18.01 -32.80 37.91
N ASN A 224 -18.53 -34.01 37.71
CA ASN A 224 -18.38 -35.28 38.43
C ASN A 224 -18.28 -36.46 37.44
#